data_AF-A0A4R3KE44-F1
#
_entry.id   AF-A0A4R3KE44-F1
#
_cell.length_a   1.000
_cell.length_b   1.000
_cell.length_c   1.000
_cell.angle_alpha   90.00
_cell.angle_beta   90.00
_cell.angle_gamma   90.00
#
_symmetry.space_group_name_H-M   'P 1'
#
loop_
_entity.id
_entity.type
_entity.pdbx_description
1 polymer ?
#
loop_
_entity_poly.entity_id
_entity_poly.type
_entity_poly.pdbx_seq_one_letter_code
_entity_poly.pdbx_strand_id
1 'polypeptide(L)'
;MANPSVLATGVMNDYNVSSNQNGAISQVDSTGAVHAGVVTEIDKDPFKTHDPRVLSFKQSSTNKALVADYDLSNSLTKYGVFDPTVAGTWTLDPNKYFSNDDTTSNNWQTSNPYSIVTNGNDMYIMGYDQNTIVKIDMTDYTYTSTFYTYTPLAGKKGHGVDMDKVTIDGTDYIAALFINDDGSYANYGDSQLVILDFSGKTINTYNLNTNANSLNIDAAGTHAYITSYGGPQNAGGNNGSPYTSELQIVDFGKNSVIQTIGPKEAPVKTGDYIDVALVGSDAYVLTANYNDDFSQYTYRLVKAPQSSLYTNGTFDGSSDYTATVESGATWLLAYDGAVLWFVAGKLVYTIDTAVDMSSTALTLRANANDHSSDSQGLGISTAYGQLNTASVVIPYSAAAGVSRSAVSGGHTKFAKIMLPREILKKFGKA
;
A
#
# COMPACT_ATOMS: atom_id res chain seq x y z
N MET A 1 10.57 -26.79 -3.82
CA MET A 1 10.87 -25.36 -3.67
C MET A 1 9.56 -24.63 -3.68
N ALA A 2 9.32 -23.71 -2.74
CA ALA A 2 8.14 -22.84 -2.81
C ALA A 2 8.23 -22.01 -4.10
N ASN A 3 7.14 -21.87 -4.84
CA ASN A 3 7.16 -21.07 -6.06
C ASN A 3 7.38 -19.60 -5.71
N PRO A 4 8.06 -18.85 -6.58
CA PRO A 4 8.38 -17.47 -6.29
C PRO A 4 7.10 -16.64 -6.22
N SER A 5 6.96 -15.90 -5.14
CA SER A 5 6.06 -14.76 -5.07
C SER A 5 6.44 -13.70 -6.11
N VAL A 6 5.46 -12.92 -6.57
CA VAL A 6 5.73 -11.76 -7.43
C VAL A 6 5.23 -10.47 -6.77
N LEU A 7 5.99 -9.42 -7.00
CA LEU A 7 5.57 -8.05 -6.74
C LEU A 7 5.15 -7.43 -8.08
N ALA A 8 3.91 -6.96 -8.14
CA ALA A 8 3.46 -6.14 -9.25
C ALA A 8 3.64 -4.67 -8.92
N THR A 9 4.06 -3.88 -9.91
CA THR A 9 4.38 -2.47 -9.74
C THR A 9 3.84 -1.67 -10.90
N GLY A 10 3.16 -0.56 -10.63
CA GLY A 10 2.80 0.40 -11.67
C GLY A 10 3.97 1.33 -11.90
N VAL A 11 4.46 1.32 -13.13
CA VAL A 11 5.57 2.12 -13.63
C VAL A 11 4.99 3.24 -14.46
N MET A 12 5.49 4.45 -14.27
CA MET A 12 5.08 5.61 -15.06
C MET A 12 6.27 6.47 -15.42
N ASN A 13 6.09 7.28 -16.46
CA ASN A 13 7.04 8.36 -16.75
C ASN A 13 7.10 9.37 -15.60
N ASP A 14 8.29 9.92 -15.37
CA ASP A 14 8.51 10.94 -14.35
C ASP A 14 7.51 12.10 -14.47
N TYR A 15 7.07 12.65 -13.33
CA TYR A 15 6.00 13.66 -13.24
C TYR A 15 6.33 15.00 -13.94
N ASN A 16 7.55 15.12 -14.48
CA ASN A 16 8.07 16.23 -15.27
C ASN A 16 7.78 16.13 -16.78
N VAL A 17 7.42 14.95 -17.31
CA VAL A 17 7.25 14.73 -18.75
C VAL A 17 5.77 14.87 -19.13
N SER A 18 5.26 16.10 -19.13
CA SER A 18 3.83 16.39 -19.37
C SER A 18 3.30 15.95 -20.73
N SER A 19 4.17 15.76 -21.73
CA SER A 19 3.78 15.36 -23.08
C SER A 19 3.74 13.84 -23.31
N ASN A 20 4.11 13.02 -22.31
CA ASN A 20 4.21 11.58 -22.47
C ASN A 20 4.02 10.81 -21.15
N GLN A 21 3.00 11.10 -20.35
CA GLN A 21 2.74 10.29 -19.16
C GLN A 21 2.08 8.98 -19.59
N ASN A 22 2.84 7.94 -19.95
CA ASN A 22 2.26 6.60 -20.06
C ASN A 22 2.55 5.82 -18.78
N GLY A 23 1.66 4.87 -18.50
CA GLY A 23 1.81 3.89 -17.44
C GLY A 23 1.96 2.48 -17.98
N ALA A 24 2.44 1.58 -17.14
CA ALA A 24 2.35 0.15 -17.34
C ALA A 24 2.35 -0.55 -15.98
N ILE A 25 1.86 -1.78 -15.91
CA ILE A 25 2.15 -2.69 -14.80
C ILE A 25 3.30 -3.59 -15.21
N SER A 26 4.32 -3.64 -14.37
CA SER A 26 5.46 -4.56 -14.46
C SER A 26 5.42 -5.52 -13.28
N GLN A 27 6.13 -6.65 -13.38
CA GLN A 27 6.25 -7.60 -12.28
C GLN A 27 7.71 -7.99 -12.06
N VAL A 28 8.06 -8.29 -10.81
CA VAL A 28 9.32 -8.92 -10.44
C VAL A 28 9.06 -10.07 -9.48
N ASP A 29 9.74 -11.20 -9.70
CA ASP A 29 9.66 -12.35 -8.80
C ASP A 29 10.77 -12.35 -7.74
N SER A 30 10.59 -13.13 -6.67
CA SER A 30 11.55 -13.19 -5.56
C SER A 30 12.91 -13.79 -5.93
N THR A 31 13.07 -14.37 -7.13
CA THR A 31 14.37 -14.81 -7.66
C THR A 31 15.09 -13.68 -8.42
N GLY A 32 14.37 -12.62 -8.78
CA GLY A 32 14.86 -11.48 -9.56
C GLY A 32 14.49 -11.53 -11.03
N ALA A 33 13.61 -12.44 -11.46
CA ALA A 33 13.09 -12.41 -12.83
C ALA A 33 12.13 -11.23 -12.97
N VAL A 34 12.41 -10.35 -13.94
CA VAL A 34 11.60 -9.15 -14.21
C VAL A 34 10.84 -9.32 -15.52
N HIS A 35 9.58 -8.92 -15.48
CA HIS A 35 8.70 -8.83 -16.64
C HIS A 35 8.16 -7.40 -16.70
N ALA A 36 8.81 -6.56 -17.52
CA ALA A 36 8.38 -5.19 -17.71
C ALA A 36 7.13 -5.14 -18.62
N GLY A 37 6.15 -4.30 -18.26
CA GLY A 37 4.97 -4.06 -19.09
C GLY A 37 4.07 -5.28 -19.28
N VAL A 38 3.86 -6.09 -18.23
CA VAL A 38 2.91 -7.22 -18.26
C VAL A 38 1.47 -6.78 -18.53
N VAL A 39 1.14 -5.52 -18.19
CA VAL A 39 -0.11 -4.86 -18.62
C VAL A 39 0.23 -3.46 -19.10
N THR A 40 -0.14 -3.13 -20.33
CA THR A 40 0.06 -1.80 -20.94
C THR A 40 -1.25 -1.11 -21.31
N GLU A 41 -2.37 -1.83 -21.21
CA GLU A 41 -3.71 -1.36 -21.58
C GLU A 41 -4.80 -2.08 -20.77
N ILE A 42 -5.94 -1.42 -20.62
CA ILE A 42 -7.19 -2.00 -20.10
C ILE A 42 -8.23 -1.89 -21.21
N ASP A 43 -8.78 -3.03 -21.65
CA ASP A 43 -9.74 -3.11 -22.76
C ASP A 43 -9.31 -2.31 -24.00
N LYS A 44 -8.07 -2.53 -24.46
CA LYS A 44 -7.45 -1.84 -25.62
C LYS A 44 -7.25 -0.34 -25.46
N ASP A 45 -7.53 0.22 -24.29
CA ASP A 45 -7.15 1.59 -23.97
C ASP A 45 -5.83 1.59 -23.20
N PRO A 46 -4.74 2.14 -23.76
CA PRO A 46 -3.49 2.22 -23.05
C PRO A 46 -3.61 3.16 -21.85
N PHE A 47 -2.74 2.98 -20.85
CA PHE A 47 -2.61 3.94 -19.74
C PHE A 47 -2.20 5.31 -20.31
N LYS A 48 -3.14 6.24 -20.43
CA LYS A 48 -2.92 7.57 -21.00
C LYS A 48 -2.92 8.62 -19.90
N THR A 49 -1.80 9.22 -19.55
CA THR A 49 -1.71 10.35 -18.60
C THR A 49 -2.18 10.08 -17.16
N HIS A 50 -2.29 8.81 -16.79
CA HIS A 50 -3.00 8.38 -15.59
C HIS A 50 -2.08 7.69 -14.56
N ASP A 51 -2.62 7.50 -13.37
CA ASP A 51 -2.01 6.87 -12.19
C ASP A 51 -2.31 5.35 -12.24
N PRO A 52 -1.39 4.51 -12.76
CA PRO A 52 -1.60 3.06 -12.83
C PRO A 52 -1.50 2.46 -11.43
N ARG A 53 -2.49 1.67 -11.08
CA ARG A 53 -2.65 1.05 -9.76
C ARG A 53 -2.77 -0.45 -9.90
N VAL A 54 -2.21 -1.17 -8.94
CA VAL A 54 -2.35 -2.62 -8.85
C VAL A 54 -2.67 -3.00 -7.42
N LEU A 55 -3.72 -3.79 -7.28
CA LEU A 55 -4.23 -4.27 -6.02
C LEU A 55 -4.44 -5.78 -6.14
N SER A 56 -3.76 -6.55 -5.31
CA SER A 56 -3.99 -8.00 -5.25
C SER A 56 -5.24 -8.33 -4.44
N PHE A 57 -5.93 -9.39 -4.86
CA PHE A 57 -7.02 -9.96 -4.09
C PHE A 57 -7.14 -11.45 -4.34
N LYS A 58 -7.92 -12.14 -3.51
CA LYS A 58 -8.13 -13.59 -3.62
C LYS A 58 -9.58 -13.86 -4.03
N GLN A 59 -9.74 -14.56 -5.14
CA GLN A 59 -11.03 -15.11 -5.56
C GLN A 59 -11.00 -16.63 -5.38
N SER A 60 -11.78 -17.15 -4.45
CA SER A 60 -11.71 -18.56 -4.05
C SER A 60 -10.29 -18.98 -3.66
N SER A 61 -9.63 -19.84 -4.44
CA SER A 61 -8.25 -20.27 -4.20
C SER A 61 -7.22 -19.48 -5.02
N THR A 62 -7.66 -18.71 -6.03
CA THR A 62 -6.81 -18.03 -7.01
C THR A 62 -6.56 -16.58 -6.61
N ASN A 63 -5.29 -16.16 -6.64
CA ASN A 63 -4.99 -14.73 -6.51
C ASN A 63 -5.13 -14.06 -7.87
N LYS A 64 -5.73 -12.88 -7.83
CA LYS A 64 -6.02 -12.02 -8.97
C LYS A 64 -5.35 -10.67 -8.75
N ALA A 65 -5.21 -9.91 -9.82
CA ALA A 65 -4.81 -8.51 -9.74
C ALA A 65 -5.94 -7.64 -10.29
N LEU A 66 -6.41 -6.69 -9.47
CA LEU A 66 -7.16 -5.56 -9.96
C LEU A 66 -6.15 -4.53 -10.42
N VAL A 67 -6.17 -4.21 -11.71
CA VAL A 67 -5.40 -3.12 -12.28
C VAL A 67 -6.37 -1.97 -12.51
N ALA A 68 -5.99 -0.78 -12.06
CA ALA A 68 -6.79 0.41 -12.25
C ALA A 68 -5.97 1.50 -12.94
N ASP A 69 -6.64 2.26 -13.78
CA ASP A 69 -6.11 3.40 -14.50
C ASP A 69 -6.87 4.64 -14.03
N TYR A 70 -6.26 5.42 -13.13
CA TYR A 70 -6.91 6.55 -12.48
C TYR A 70 -6.57 7.90 -13.16
N ASP A 71 -7.61 8.58 -13.64
CA ASP A 71 -7.55 9.94 -14.18
C ASP A 71 -7.75 10.97 -13.06
N LEU A 72 -6.65 11.58 -12.63
CA LEU A 72 -6.62 12.66 -11.65
C LEU A 72 -7.44 13.90 -12.06
N SER A 73 -7.65 14.13 -13.36
CA SER A 73 -8.30 15.35 -13.86
C SER A 73 -9.82 15.26 -13.80
N ASN A 74 -10.37 14.08 -14.04
CA ASN A 74 -11.82 13.85 -14.12
C ASN A 74 -12.35 12.93 -13.00
N SER A 75 -11.48 12.48 -12.10
CA SER A 75 -11.79 11.48 -11.07
C SER A 75 -12.40 10.19 -11.65
N LEU A 76 -11.99 9.83 -12.87
CA LEU A 76 -12.44 8.63 -13.54
C LEU A 76 -11.44 7.50 -13.33
N THR A 77 -11.95 6.29 -13.12
CA THR A 77 -11.11 5.10 -12.99
C THR A 77 -11.61 4.02 -13.94
N LYS A 78 -10.70 3.49 -14.74
CA LYS A 78 -10.93 2.24 -15.47
C LYS A 78 -10.32 1.08 -14.71
N TYR A 79 -10.97 -0.07 -14.75
CA TYR A 79 -10.54 -1.26 -14.04
C TYR A 79 -10.42 -2.42 -15.00
N GLY A 80 -9.43 -3.28 -14.76
CA GLY A 80 -9.31 -4.59 -15.37
C GLY A 80 -8.93 -5.63 -14.32
N VAL A 81 -9.55 -6.80 -14.38
CA VAL A 81 -9.18 -7.94 -13.54
C VAL A 81 -8.31 -8.91 -14.33
N PHE A 82 -7.12 -9.17 -13.83
CA PHE A 82 -6.10 -9.96 -14.50
C PHE A 82 -5.76 -11.23 -13.74
N ASP A 83 -5.33 -12.23 -14.51
CA ASP A 83 -4.78 -13.50 -14.04
C ASP A 83 -3.25 -13.45 -14.08
N PRO A 84 -2.59 -13.11 -12.96
CA PRO A 84 -1.15 -12.99 -12.90
C PRO A 84 -0.48 -14.36 -12.96
N THR A 85 0.62 -14.45 -13.71
CA THR A 85 1.45 -15.66 -13.81
C THR A 85 2.90 -15.34 -13.52
N VAL A 86 3.65 -16.30 -12.95
CA VAL A 86 5.10 -16.13 -12.72
C VAL A 86 5.89 -15.84 -14.00
N ALA A 87 5.37 -16.27 -15.17
CA ALA A 87 5.99 -16.04 -16.47
C ALA A 87 5.74 -14.63 -17.04
N GLY A 88 5.04 -13.76 -16.30
CA GLY A 88 4.74 -12.39 -16.73
C GLY A 88 3.72 -12.30 -17.85
N THR A 89 2.89 -13.32 -18.05
CA THR A 89 1.76 -13.27 -18.99
C THR A 89 0.48 -13.05 -18.21
N TRP A 90 -0.01 -11.82 -18.19
CA TRP A 90 -1.24 -11.44 -17.50
C TRP A 90 -2.39 -11.44 -18.50
N THR A 91 -3.37 -12.32 -18.28
CA THR A 91 -4.54 -12.38 -19.16
C THR A 91 -5.66 -11.56 -18.55
N LEU A 92 -6.13 -10.55 -19.29
CA LEU A 92 -7.36 -9.84 -18.96
C LEU A 92 -8.53 -10.81 -19.13
N ASP A 93 -9.40 -10.89 -18.13
CA ASP A 93 -10.68 -11.56 -18.34
C ASP A 93 -11.56 -10.66 -19.24
N PRO A 94 -11.95 -11.12 -20.43
CA PRO A 94 -12.59 -10.27 -21.45
C PRO A 94 -13.97 -9.73 -21.04
N ASN A 95 -14.55 -10.22 -19.95
CA ASN A 95 -15.81 -9.71 -19.40
C ASN A 95 -15.61 -8.84 -18.15
N LYS A 96 -14.36 -8.47 -17.81
CA LYS A 96 -14.03 -7.82 -16.53
C LYS A 96 -13.28 -6.50 -16.71
N TYR A 97 -13.84 -5.64 -17.55
CA TYR A 97 -13.48 -4.24 -17.64
C TYR A 97 -14.63 -3.38 -17.11
N PHE A 98 -14.30 -2.38 -16.31
CA PHE A 98 -15.26 -1.54 -15.59
C PHE A 98 -14.83 -0.08 -15.61
N SER A 99 -15.78 0.84 -15.45
CA SER A 99 -15.46 2.25 -15.20
C SER A 99 -16.51 2.89 -14.30
N ASN A 100 -16.11 3.86 -13.50
CA ASN A 100 -17.02 4.57 -12.61
C ASN A 100 -17.90 5.63 -13.31
N ASP A 101 -17.72 5.84 -14.61
CA ASP A 101 -18.54 6.72 -15.47
C ASP A 101 -19.52 5.94 -16.36
N ASP A 102 -19.52 4.60 -16.27
CA ASP A 102 -20.42 3.81 -17.08
C ASP A 102 -21.86 3.95 -16.54
N THR A 103 -22.83 4.07 -17.46
CA THR A 103 -24.26 4.05 -17.11
C THR A 103 -24.82 2.62 -17.04
N THR A 104 -23.99 1.62 -17.31
CA THR A 104 -24.35 0.20 -17.26
C THR A 104 -24.01 -0.47 -15.91
N SER A 105 -24.26 -1.77 -15.79
CA SER A 105 -23.90 -2.61 -14.63
C SER A 105 -22.40 -2.68 -14.35
N ASN A 106 -21.56 -2.14 -15.24
CA ASN A 106 -20.10 -2.13 -15.12
C ASN A 106 -19.57 -0.94 -14.32
N ASN A 107 -20.43 -0.24 -13.58
CA ASN A 107 -20.04 0.88 -12.74
C ASN A 107 -19.88 0.47 -11.28
N TRP A 108 -18.64 0.41 -10.82
CA TRP A 108 -18.29 0.04 -9.43
C TRP A 108 -18.52 1.15 -8.40
N GLN A 109 -18.98 2.33 -8.82
CA GLN A 109 -19.32 3.48 -7.95
C GLN A 109 -18.19 3.89 -7.01
N THR A 110 -16.95 3.54 -7.36
CA THR A 110 -15.73 3.90 -6.63
C THR A 110 -14.71 4.44 -7.61
N SER A 111 -13.77 5.24 -7.13
CA SER A 111 -12.65 5.78 -7.91
C SER A 111 -11.39 5.72 -7.07
N ASN A 112 -10.23 5.77 -7.71
CA ASN A 112 -8.95 5.90 -7.03
C ASN A 112 -8.77 4.82 -5.92
N PRO A 113 -8.81 3.52 -6.25
CA PRO A 113 -8.84 2.46 -5.25
C PRO A 113 -7.50 2.38 -4.51
N TYR A 114 -7.56 2.24 -3.19
CA TYR A 114 -6.38 2.13 -2.31
C TYR A 114 -6.29 0.79 -1.61
N SER A 115 -7.42 0.14 -1.32
CA SER A 115 -7.40 -1.15 -0.65
C SER A 115 -8.60 -2.02 -1.02
N ILE A 116 -8.40 -3.34 -0.94
CA ILE A 116 -9.42 -4.36 -1.18
C ILE A 116 -9.42 -5.33 -0.01
N VAL A 117 -10.61 -5.69 0.45
CA VAL A 117 -10.83 -6.88 1.30
C VAL A 117 -11.75 -7.85 0.58
N THR A 118 -11.55 -9.15 0.79
CA THR A 118 -12.41 -10.20 0.21
C THR A 118 -12.93 -11.12 1.29
N ASN A 119 -14.20 -11.49 1.18
CA ASN A 119 -14.82 -12.48 2.06
C ASN A 119 -15.78 -13.37 1.27
N GLY A 120 -15.44 -14.65 1.16
CA GLY A 120 -16.16 -15.57 0.29
C GLY A 120 -16.11 -15.08 -1.17
N ASN A 121 -17.28 -14.77 -1.73
CA ASN A 121 -17.41 -14.27 -3.08
C ASN A 121 -17.55 -12.74 -3.17
N ASP A 122 -17.51 -12.06 -2.02
CA ASP A 122 -17.66 -10.62 -1.95
C ASP A 122 -16.28 -9.94 -1.93
N MET A 123 -16.16 -8.87 -2.70
CA MET A 123 -15.02 -7.96 -2.71
C MET A 123 -15.46 -6.58 -2.21
N TYR A 124 -14.68 -6.03 -1.29
CA TYR A 124 -14.91 -4.73 -0.68
C TYR A 124 -13.80 -3.80 -1.12
N ILE A 125 -14.13 -2.69 -1.77
CA ILE A 125 -13.14 -1.75 -2.31
C ILE A 125 -13.30 -0.40 -1.63
N MET A 126 -12.17 0.15 -1.20
CA MET A 126 -12.06 1.50 -0.64
C MET A 126 -11.34 2.41 -1.64
N GLY A 127 -12.00 3.51 -2.00
CA GLY A 127 -11.41 4.59 -2.78
C GLY A 127 -10.88 5.70 -1.87
N TYR A 128 -9.76 6.32 -2.25
CA TYR A 128 -9.16 7.40 -1.45
C TYR A 128 -9.90 8.73 -1.56
N ASP A 129 -10.41 9.05 -2.76
CA ASP A 129 -11.17 10.30 -2.97
C ASP A 129 -12.61 10.21 -2.44
N GLN A 130 -12.92 9.15 -1.70
CA GLN A 130 -14.26 8.82 -1.22
C GLN A 130 -14.20 8.43 0.26
N ASN A 131 -15.34 8.61 0.93
CA ASN A 131 -15.57 8.16 2.30
C ASN A 131 -16.40 6.87 2.34
N THR A 132 -16.39 6.09 1.27
CA THR A 132 -17.23 4.90 1.09
C THR A 132 -16.39 3.65 0.86
N ILE A 133 -16.97 2.52 1.26
CA ILE A 133 -16.53 1.18 0.85
C ILE A 133 -17.65 0.61 -0.01
N VAL A 134 -17.33 0.15 -1.22
CA VAL A 134 -18.29 -0.50 -2.12
C VAL A 134 -18.15 -2.01 -2.05
N LYS A 135 -19.24 -2.72 -2.30
CA LYS A 135 -19.29 -4.19 -2.39
C LYS A 135 -19.50 -4.62 -3.83
N ILE A 136 -18.65 -5.52 -4.31
CA ILE A 136 -18.68 -6.13 -5.63
C ILE A 136 -18.86 -7.65 -5.47
N ASP A 137 -19.78 -8.25 -6.23
CA ASP A 137 -19.91 -9.70 -6.34
C ASP A 137 -18.84 -10.23 -7.30
N MET A 138 -17.92 -11.08 -6.86
CA MET A 138 -16.85 -11.59 -7.71
C MET A 138 -17.28 -12.69 -8.70
N THR A 139 -18.55 -13.13 -8.70
CA THR A 139 -19.05 -14.12 -9.69
C THR A 139 -19.00 -13.51 -11.08
N ASP A 140 -19.54 -12.30 -11.20
CA ASP A 140 -19.70 -11.55 -12.44
C ASP A 140 -19.12 -10.13 -12.35
N TYR A 141 -18.49 -9.81 -11.22
CA TYR A 141 -17.86 -8.51 -10.95
C TYR A 141 -18.84 -7.34 -11.01
N THR A 142 -20.06 -7.57 -10.53
CA THR A 142 -21.10 -6.54 -10.50
C THR A 142 -21.10 -5.76 -9.20
N TYR A 143 -21.33 -4.45 -9.31
CA TYR A 143 -21.58 -3.62 -8.13
C TYR A 143 -22.87 -4.06 -7.44
N THR A 144 -22.76 -4.37 -6.15
CA THR A 144 -23.91 -4.77 -5.34
C THR A 144 -24.49 -3.59 -4.57
N SER A 145 -23.64 -2.84 -3.86
CA SER A 145 -24.07 -1.76 -2.96
C SER A 145 -22.90 -0.93 -2.42
N THR A 146 -23.17 0.28 -1.95
CA THR A 146 -22.33 0.96 -0.97
C THR A 146 -22.44 0.19 0.34
N PHE A 147 -21.37 -0.48 0.72
CA PHE A 147 -21.31 -1.32 1.91
C PHE A 147 -21.23 -0.50 3.20
N TYR A 148 -20.44 0.57 3.18
CA TYR A 148 -20.24 1.45 4.32
C TYR A 148 -19.99 2.88 3.87
N THR A 149 -20.51 3.83 4.63
CA THR A 149 -20.22 5.26 4.47
C THR A 149 -19.65 5.78 5.79
N TYR A 150 -18.37 6.13 5.76
CA TYR A 150 -17.68 6.74 6.89
C TYR A 150 -18.24 8.14 7.14
N THR A 151 -18.49 8.45 8.41
CA THR A 151 -18.85 9.81 8.84
C THR A 151 -17.58 10.54 9.27
N PRO A 152 -17.11 11.53 8.50
CA PRO A 152 -15.91 12.26 8.87
C PRO A 152 -16.07 13.04 10.17
N LEU A 153 -14.96 13.39 10.80
CA LEU A 153 -14.94 14.28 11.95
C LEU A 153 -15.54 15.65 11.58
N ALA A 154 -16.10 16.35 12.58
CA ALA A 154 -16.82 17.59 12.35
C ALA A 154 -15.97 18.63 11.59
N GLY A 155 -16.50 19.13 10.47
CA GLY A 155 -15.81 20.10 9.62
C GLY A 155 -14.68 19.51 8.76
N LYS A 156 -14.60 18.18 8.65
CA LYS A 156 -13.59 17.47 7.85
C LYS A 156 -14.21 16.69 6.70
N LYS A 157 -13.37 16.34 5.72
CA LYS A 157 -13.63 15.33 4.70
C LYS A 157 -12.92 14.05 5.07
N GLY A 158 -13.54 12.91 4.77
CA GLY A 158 -12.99 11.59 5.06
C GLY A 158 -12.42 10.93 3.81
N HIS A 159 -11.27 10.27 3.97
CA HIS A 159 -10.59 9.55 2.89
C HIS A 159 -10.21 8.16 3.37
N GLY A 160 -10.48 7.14 2.55
CA GLY A 160 -10.05 5.78 2.82
C GLY A 160 -8.59 5.55 2.42
N VAL A 161 -7.75 5.03 3.33
CA VAL A 161 -6.31 4.89 3.08
C VAL A 161 -5.80 3.46 3.12
N ASP A 162 -6.42 2.59 3.91
CA ASP A 162 -6.04 1.19 4.01
C ASP A 162 -7.19 0.34 4.57
N MET A 163 -7.19 -0.94 4.23
CA MET A 163 -8.09 -1.93 4.82
C MET A 163 -7.37 -3.25 5.01
N ASP A 164 -7.81 -3.96 6.03
CA ASP A 164 -7.27 -5.25 6.42
C ASP A 164 -8.41 -6.14 6.95
N LYS A 165 -8.29 -7.46 6.81
CA LYS A 165 -9.24 -8.41 7.37
C LYS A 165 -8.75 -8.88 8.73
N VAL A 166 -9.58 -8.75 9.76
CA VAL A 166 -9.24 -9.22 11.11
C VAL A 166 -10.22 -10.27 11.60
N THR A 167 -9.70 -11.33 12.22
CA THR A 167 -10.51 -12.29 12.96
C THR A 167 -10.40 -11.98 14.45
N ILE A 168 -11.50 -11.56 15.08
CA ILE A 168 -11.58 -11.30 16.52
C ILE A 168 -12.52 -12.34 17.12
N ASP A 169 -12.03 -13.12 18.09
CA ASP A 169 -12.78 -14.21 18.75
C ASP A 169 -13.46 -15.18 17.76
N GLY A 170 -12.77 -15.50 16.67
CA GLY A 170 -13.24 -16.43 15.63
C GLY A 170 -14.27 -15.84 14.66
N THR A 171 -14.56 -14.54 14.73
CA THR A 171 -15.43 -13.83 13.79
C THR A 171 -14.60 -12.90 12.93
N ASP A 172 -14.87 -12.90 11.62
CA ASP A 172 -14.16 -12.04 10.66
C ASP A 172 -14.81 -10.66 10.55
N TYR A 173 -13.96 -9.63 10.44
CA TYR A 173 -14.31 -8.22 10.31
C TYR A 173 -13.43 -7.55 9.25
N ILE A 174 -13.84 -6.36 8.83
CA ILE A 174 -13.01 -5.41 8.08
C ILE A 174 -12.49 -4.37 9.06
N ALA A 175 -11.17 -4.22 9.14
CA ALA A 175 -10.51 -3.10 9.78
C ALA A 175 -10.21 -2.04 8.70
N ALA A 176 -10.92 -0.92 8.74
CA ALA A 176 -10.86 0.14 7.72
C ALA A 176 -10.26 1.41 8.30
N LEU A 177 -9.15 1.86 7.72
CA LEU A 177 -8.42 3.05 8.14
C LEU A 177 -8.87 4.26 7.31
N PHE A 178 -9.32 5.30 8.00
CA PHE A 178 -9.73 6.57 7.41
C PHE A 178 -8.91 7.72 7.97
N ILE A 179 -8.59 8.69 7.11
CA ILE A 179 -8.04 9.99 7.51
C ILE A 179 -9.10 11.08 7.35
N ASN A 180 -8.90 12.18 8.07
CA ASN A 180 -9.72 13.36 7.98
C ASN A 180 -8.89 14.56 7.53
N ASP A 181 -9.34 15.34 6.55
CA ASP A 181 -8.67 16.59 6.16
C ASP A 181 -9.67 17.75 5.98
N ASP A 182 -9.18 18.96 5.74
CA ASP A 182 -10.00 20.16 5.49
C ASP A 182 -10.38 20.36 4.02
N GLY A 183 -10.12 19.39 3.16
CA GLY A 183 -10.33 19.40 1.72
C GLY A 183 -9.22 20.08 0.92
N SER A 184 -8.14 20.55 1.56
CA SER A 184 -7.00 21.20 0.90
C SER A 184 -5.75 20.33 0.80
N TYR A 185 -5.75 19.14 1.43
CA TYR A 185 -4.56 18.30 1.64
C TYR A 185 -3.39 19.00 2.35
N ALA A 186 -3.61 20.21 2.88
CA ALA A 186 -2.62 20.97 3.64
C ALA A 186 -2.75 20.74 5.14
N ASN A 187 -3.97 20.46 5.63
CA ASN A 187 -4.24 20.24 7.05
C ASN A 187 -5.02 18.94 7.30
N TYR A 188 -4.28 17.88 7.59
CA TYR A 188 -4.83 16.62 8.07
C TYR A 188 -5.21 16.74 9.55
N GLY A 189 -6.42 16.30 9.89
CA GLY A 189 -6.90 16.07 11.24
C GLY A 189 -6.71 14.61 11.66
N ASP A 190 -7.24 14.29 12.85
CA ASP A 190 -7.14 12.97 13.47
C ASP A 190 -7.73 11.88 12.58
N SER A 191 -7.11 10.71 12.60
CA SER A 191 -7.52 9.55 11.80
C SER A 191 -8.38 8.61 12.64
N GLN A 192 -9.07 7.68 11.99
CA GLN A 192 -9.87 6.67 12.67
C GLN A 192 -9.68 5.30 12.05
N LEU A 193 -9.46 4.30 12.90
CA LEU A 193 -9.58 2.89 12.53
C LEU A 193 -11.00 2.43 12.89
N VAL A 194 -11.76 1.97 11.91
CA VAL A 194 -13.15 1.53 12.07
C VAL A 194 -13.21 0.02 11.85
N ILE A 195 -13.79 -0.70 12.80
CA ILE A 195 -14.04 -2.14 12.68
C ILE A 195 -15.48 -2.36 12.23
N LEU A 196 -15.65 -3.04 11.09
CA LEU A 196 -16.93 -3.31 10.46
C LEU A 196 -17.19 -4.80 10.44
N ASP A 197 -18.39 -5.23 10.82
CA ASP A 197 -18.85 -6.57 10.46
C ASP A 197 -19.23 -6.64 8.97
N PHE A 198 -19.35 -7.85 8.42
CA PHE A 198 -19.73 -8.04 7.01
C PHE A 198 -21.20 -7.72 6.68
N SER A 199 -21.95 -7.14 7.61
CA SER A 199 -23.24 -6.48 7.34
C SER A 199 -23.12 -4.97 7.12
N GLY A 200 -21.91 -4.40 7.30
CA GLY A 200 -21.63 -2.96 7.16
C GLY A 200 -21.82 -2.19 8.47
N LYS A 201 -22.04 -2.87 9.60
CA LYS A 201 -22.23 -2.24 10.90
C LYS A 201 -20.88 -1.96 11.56
N THR A 202 -20.70 -0.74 12.06
CA THR A 202 -19.56 -0.39 12.92
C THR A 202 -19.67 -1.09 14.26
N ILE A 203 -18.63 -1.85 14.60
CA ILE A 203 -18.47 -2.57 15.86
C ILE A 203 -17.63 -1.76 16.84
N ASN A 204 -16.56 -1.12 16.36
CA ASN A 204 -15.74 -0.23 17.15
C ASN A 204 -15.07 0.84 16.28
N THR A 205 -14.68 1.95 16.90
CA THR A 205 -13.90 3.02 16.29
C THR A 205 -12.77 3.42 17.24
N TYR A 206 -11.54 3.41 16.73
CA TYR A 206 -10.36 3.87 17.45
C TYR A 206 -9.96 5.24 16.91
N ASN A 207 -9.84 6.23 17.80
CA ASN A 207 -9.27 7.52 17.43
C ASN A 207 -7.75 7.41 17.41
N LEU A 208 -7.17 7.85 16.30
CA LEU A 208 -5.76 7.80 16.04
C LEU A 208 -5.22 9.23 15.89
N ASN A 209 -3.89 9.37 15.83
CA ASN A 209 -3.29 10.64 15.50
C ASN A 209 -3.60 11.06 14.05
N THR A 210 -3.15 12.26 13.71
CA THR A 210 -3.40 12.81 12.39
C THR A 210 -2.73 11.99 11.30
N ASN A 211 -3.41 11.88 10.16
CA ASN A 211 -2.79 11.48 8.90
C ASN A 211 -2.18 10.06 8.87
N ALA A 212 -2.93 9.09 9.40
CA ALA A 212 -2.60 7.67 9.33
C ALA A 212 -2.54 7.18 7.88
N ASN A 213 -1.68 6.20 7.58
CA ASN A 213 -1.39 5.85 6.20
C ASN A 213 -1.23 4.34 5.92
N SER A 214 -0.84 3.56 6.92
CA SER A 214 -0.74 2.11 6.80
C SER A 214 -1.40 1.44 7.98
N LEU A 215 -2.03 0.30 7.72
CA LEU A 215 -2.59 -0.59 8.72
C LEU A 215 -2.00 -1.98 8.53
N ASN A 216 -1.40 -2.58 9.57
CA ASN A 216 -1.03 -4.00 9.57
C ASN A 216 -1.54 -4.67 10.83
N ILE A 217 -2.05 -5.89 10.73
CA ILE A 217 -2.63 -6.62 11.86
C ILE A 217 -1.79 -7.88 12.10
N ASP A 218 -1.49 -8.16 13.37
CA ASP A 218 -0.72 -9.35 13.73
C ASP A 218 -1.47 -10.64 13.36
N ALA A 219 -0.71 -11.71 13.20
CA ALA A 219 -1.24 -13.02 12.81
C ALA A 219 -2.27 -13.60 13.81
N ALA A 220 -2.27 -13.09 15.05
CA ALA A 220 -3.19 -13.49 16.10
C ALA A 220 -4.52 -12.72 16.04
N GLY A 221 -4.59 -11.64 15.26
CA GLY A 221 -5.76 -10.76 15.20
C GLY A 221 -5.95 -9.96 16.50
N THR A 222 -4.87 -9.70 17.24
CA THR A 222 -4.91 -9.07 18.57
C THR A 222 -4.48 -7.61 18.55
N HIS A 223 -3.50 -7.27 17.71
CA HIS A 223 -2.99 -5.91 17.61
C HIS A 223 -2.98 -5.42 16.16
N ALA A 224 -3.36 -4.15 15.99
CA ALA A 224 -3.12 -3.39 14.76
C ALA A 224 -1.99 -2.39 14.97
N TYR A 225 -1.10 -2.29 13.98
CA TYR A 225 0.01 -1.36 13.90
C TYR A 225 -0.31 -0.34 12.82
N ILE A 226 -0.39 0.92 13.22
CA ILE A 226 -0.81 2.00 12.35
C ILE A 226 0.29 3.04 12.28
N THR A 227 0.77 3.30 11.07
CA THR A 227 1.72 4.39 10.81
C THR A 227 0.98 5.64 10.35
N SER A 228 1.66 6.78 10.42
CA SER A 228 1.15 8.08 9.98
C SER A 228 2.28 8.96 9.48
N TYR A 229 2.01 9.80 8.48
CA TYR A 229 2.98 10.81 8.02
C TYR A 229 2.69 12.18 8.64
N GLY A 230 3.75 12.89 9.00
CA GLY A 230 3.70 14.11 9.76
C GLY A 230 3.29 15.32 8.94
N GLY A 231 1.98 15.51 8.72
CA GLY A 231 1.45 16.66 7.99
C GLY A 231 1.97 16.76 6.54
N PRO A 232 2.02 17.98 5.95
CA PRO A 232 2.59 18.16 4.62
C PRO A 232 4.06 17.73 4.60
N GLN A 233 4.50 16.99 3.58
CA GLN A 233 5.90 16.58 3.43
C GLN A 233 6.83 17.79 3.47
N ASN A 234 7.70 17.83 4.48
CA ASN A 234 8.56 18.96 4.80
C ASN A 234 10.03 18.64 4.51
N ALA A 235 10.78 19.67 4.12
CA ALA A 235 12.23 19.62 3.98
C ALA A 235 12.87 19.18 5.30
N GLY A 236 13.83 18.27 5.24
CA GLY A 236 14.47 17.71 6.43
C GLY A 236 13.60 16.72 7.22
N GLY A 237 12.35 16.45 6.78
CA GLY A 237 11.37 15.64 7.50
C GLY A 237 10.61 16.39 8.59
N ASN A 238 9.69 15.69 9.27
CA ASN A 238 8.96 16.25 10.39
C ASN A 238 9.84 16.41 11.65
N ASN A 239 10.72 17.41 11.64
CA ASN A 239 11.63 17.72 12.76
C ASN A 239 11.05 18.77 13.72
N GLY A 240 9.92 19.38 13.39
CA GLY A 240 9.26 20.44 14.16
C GLY A 240 8.26 19.92 15.20
N SER A 241 8.11 20.66 16.30
CA SER A 241 7.07 20.41 17.30
C SER A 241 5.80 21.21 16.96
N PRO A 242 4.58 20.64 17.08
CA PRO A 242 4.31 19.27 17.51
C PRO A 242 4.61 18.25 16.41
N TYR A 243 5.28 17.17 16.79
CA TYR A 243 5.46 15.99 15.94
C TYR A 243 4.10 15.34 15.73
N THR A 244 3.73 15.08 14.49
CA THR A 244 2.43 14.49 14.16
C THR A 244 2.54 13.08 13.59
N SER A 245 3.75 12.65 13.20
CA SER A 245 4.00 11.28 12.74
C SER A 245 4.26 10.35 13.91
N GLU A 246 3.51 9.26 13.98
CA GLU A 246 3.56 8.25 15.04
C GLU A 246 3.35 6.85 14.46
N LEU A 247 3.91 5.85 15.16
CA LEU A 247 3.47 4.47 15.09
C LEU A 247 2.55 4.21 16.30
N GLN A 248 1.28 3.96 16.03
CA GLN A 248 0.27 3.66 17.06
C GLN A 248 -0.09 2.18 17.03
N ILE A 249 -0.30 1.61 18.22
CA ILE A 249 -0.68 0.20 18.38
C ILE A 249 -2.03 0.14 19.05
N VAL A 250 -3.00 -0.44 18.34
CA VAL A 250 -4.34 -0.73 18.85
C VAL A 250 -4.39 -2.16 19.34
N ASP A 251 -4.96 -2.38 20.52
CA ASP A 251 -5.27 -3.69 21.07
C ASP A 251 -6.79 -3.90 20.99
N PHE A 252 -7.21 -4.90 20.22
CA PHE A 252 -8.63 -5.18 20.00
C PHE A 252 -9.31 -5.77 21.24
N GLY A 253 -8.56 -6.48 22.11
CA GLY A 253 -9.09 -7.01 23.36
C GLY A 253 -9.30 -5.93 24.42
N LYS A 254 -8.46 -4.88 24.42
CA LYS A 254 -8.60 -3.71 25.31
C LYS A 254 -9.48 -2.61 24.75
N ASN A 255 -9.81 -2.65 23.45
CA ASN A 255 -10.55 -1.61 22.74
C ASN A 255 -9.91 -0.21 22.90
N SER A 256 -8.58 -0.13 22.80
CA SER A 256 -7.84 1.14 22.90
C SER A 256 -6.55 1.16 22.08
N VAL A 257 -6.07 2.36 21.77
CA VAL A 257 -4.65 2.58 21.45
C VAL A 257 -3.86 2.37 22.73
N ILE A 258 -2.97 1.37 22.74
CA ILE A 258 -2.16 0.99 23.90
C ILE A 258 -0.75 1.58 23.88
N GLN A 259 -0.26 1.94 22.69
CA GLN A 259 1.07 2.53 22.52
C GLN A 259 1.06 3.58 21.43
N THR A 260 1.88 4.59 21.63
CA THR A 260 2.17 5.67 20.68
C THR A 260 3.67 5.89 20.67
N ILE A 261 4.32 5.60 19.54
CA ILE A 261 5.76 5.66 19.39
C ILE A 261 6.09 6.82 18.45
N GLY A 262 6.73 7.86 18.98
CA GLY A 262 7.08 9.08 18.24
C GLY A 262 8.37 8.94 17.42
N PRO A 263 8.72 9.94 16.60
CA PRO A 263 9.86 9.88 15.67
C PRO A 263 11.22 10.14 16.35
N LYS A 264 11.25 10.29 17.68
CA LYS A 264 12.47 10.49 18.49
C LYS A 264 12.86 9.25 19.31
N GLU A 265 12.06 8.20 19.24
CA GLU A 265 12.35 6.95 19.93
C GLU A 265 13.44 6.19 19.16
N ALA A 266 14.61 6.04 19.79
CA ALA A 266 15.72 5.33 19.17
C ALA A 266 15.29 3.92 18.71
N PRO A 267 15.68 3.48 17.49
CA PRO A 267 16.64 4.10 16.57
C PRO A 267 16.02 5.16 15.63
N VAL A 268 14.72 5.42 15.68
CA VAL A 268 14.05 6.47 14.90
C VAL A 268 14.37 7.82 15.53
N LYS A 269 15.13 8.65 14.79
CA LYS A 269 15.57 9.97 15.29
C LYS A 269 14.84 11.14 14.62
N THR A 270 14.36 10.92 13.39
CA THR A 270 13.72 11.89 12.51
C THR A 270 12.87 11.16 11.47
N GLY A 271 11.90 11.88 10.91
CA GLY A 271 11.13 11.45 9.74
C GLY A 271 9.76 10.91 10.05
N ASP A 272 9.08 10.51 8.97
CA ASP A 272 7.71 10.03 8.99
C ASP A 272 7.68 8.51 9.03
N TYR A 273 6.78 7.94 9.82
CA TYR A 273 6.42 6.53 9.77
C TYR A 273 5.64 6.26 8.47
N ILE A 274 6.25 5.49 7.57
CA ILE A 274 5.70 5.27 6.23
C ILE A 274 4.91 3.96 6.18
N ASP A 275 5.48 2.87 6.69
CA ASP A 275 4.84 1.56 6.61
C ASP A 275 5.35 0.61 7.70
N VAL A 276 4.60 -0.46 7.93
CA VAL A 276 4.96 -1.54 8.85
C VAL A 276 4.56 -2.90 8.27
N ALA A 277 5.48 -3.86 8.34
CA ALA A 277 5.23 -5.26 8.01
C ALA A 277 5.56 -6.17 9.19
N LEU A 278 4.79 -7.24 9.34
CA LEU A 278 4.95 -8.21 10.43
C LEU A 278 5.42 -9.54 9.85
N VAL A 279 6.52 -10.09 10.40
CA VAL A 279 7.09 -11.36 9.98
C VAL A 279 7.44 -12.18 11.20
N GLY A 280 6.73 -13.28 11.43
CA GLY A 280 6.91 -14.08 12.64
C GLY A 280 6.64 -13.25 13.89
N SER A 281 7.62 -13.20 14.81
CA SER A 281 7.58 -12.40 16.03
C SER A 281 8.08 -10.96 15.84
N ASP A 282 8.55 -10.61 14.65
CA ASP A 282 9.22 -9.34 14.39
C ASP A 282 8.31 -8.38 13.63
N ALA A 283 8.50 -7.10 13.87
CA ALA A 283 7.95 -6.00 13.11
C ALA A 283 9.07 -5.28 12.37
N TYR A 284 8.82 -4.95 11.11
CA TYR A 284 9.69 -4.17 10.23
C TYR A 284 9.02 -2.83 10.01
N VAL A 285 9.62 -1.77 10.54
CA VAL A 285 9.10 -0.41 10.48
C VAL A 285 9.93 0.39 9.50
N LEU A 286 9.26 1.00 8.53
CA LEU A 286 9.86 1.90 7.55
C LEU A 286 9.59 3.34 7.97
N THR A 287 10.65 4.11 8.17
CA THR A 287 10.56 5.56 8.30
C THR A 287 11.31 6.24 7.18
N ALA A 288 10.91 7.43 6.78
CA ALA A 288 11.65 8.21 5.79
C ALA A 288 11.55 9.72 6.03
N ASN A 289 12.58 10.45 5.62
CA ASN A 289 12.55 11.90 5.59
C ASN A 289 13.25 12.44 4.36
N TYR A 290 12.76 13.58 3.88
CA TYR A 290 13.43 14.36 2.86
C TYR A 290 14.74 14.97 3.39
N ASN A 291 15.68 15.20 2.49
CA ASN A 291 16.73 16.20 2.68
C ASN A 291 16.18 17.62 2.47
N ASP A 292 17.02 18.64 2.70
CA ASP A 292 16.57 20.04 2.73
C ASP A 292 16.06 20.56 1.37
N ASP A 293 16.51 19.97 0.26
CA ASP A 293 16.13 20.39 -1.10
C ASP A 293 15.14 19.43 -1.80
N PHE A 294 14.63 18.45 -1.05
CA PHE A 294 13.72 17.39 -1.50
C PHE A 294 14.29 16.47 -2.60
N SER A 295 15.58 16.53 -2.93
CA SER A 295 16.17 15.68 -3.98
C SER A 295 16.34 14.22 -3.55
N GLN A 296 16.37 13.95 -2.25
CA GLN A 296 16.64 12.64 -1.71
C GLN A 296 15.77 12.32 -0.50
N TYR A 297 15.47 11.05 -0.32
CA TYR A 297 14.96 10.52 0.94
C TYR A 297 16.07 9.80 1.69
N THR A 298 16.14 10.03 2.99
CA THR A 298 16.81 9.11 3.91
C THR A 298 15.75 8.22 4.52
N TYR A 299 15.79 6.93 4.20
CA TYR A 299 14.92 5.95 4.83
C TYR A 299 15.66 5.19 5.92
N ARG A 300 14.90 4.66 6.87
CA ARG A 300 15.35 3.72 7.89
C ARG A 300 14.41 2.52 7.92
N LEU A 301 15.00 1.33 7.91
CA LEU A 301 14.33 0.07 8.18
C LEU A 301 14.72 -0.36 9.58
N VAL A 302 13.74 -0.55 10.46
CA VAL A 302 13.94 -1.03 11.83
C VAL A 302 13.27 -2.39 11.96
N LYS A 303 14.03 -3.42 12.29
CA LYS A 303 13.50 -4.73 12.70
C LYS A 303 13.48 -4.75 14.23
N ALA A 304 12.31 -4.92 14.83
CA ALA A 304 12.13 -4.98 16.27
C ALA A 304 11.20 -6.14 16.66
N PRO A 305 11.35 -6.73 17.85
CA PRO A 305 10.36 -7.66 18.37
C PRO A 305 8.99 -6.98 18.48
N GLN A 306 7.93 -7.61 17.98
CA GLN A 306 6.56 -7.08 18.13
C GLN A 306 6.22 -6.79 19.59
N SER A 307 6.69 -7.65 20.51
CA SER A 307 6.47 -7.50 21.94
C SER A 307 7.09 -6.24 22.54
N SER A 308 8.24 -5.76 22.03
CA SER A 308 8.81 -4.50 22.52
C SER A 308 7.91 -3.33 22.15
N LEU A 309 7.35 -3.37 20.94
CA LEU A 309 6.45 -2.35 20.43
C LEU A 309 5.15 -2.33 21.24
N TYR A 310 4.38 -3.43 21.30
CA TYR A 310 3.06 -3.41 21.94
C TYR A 310 3.11 -3.40 23.48
N THR A 311 4.17 -3.91 24.12
CA THR A 311 4.26 -3.94 25.59
C THR A 311 4.84 -2.65 26.15
N ASN A 312 5.92 -2.15 25.54
CA ASN A 312 6.72 -1.06 26.10
C ASN A 312 6.65 0.23 25.29
N GLY A 313 6.20 0.18 24.03
CA GLY A 313 6.28 1.32 23.13
C GLY A 313 7.73 1.63 22.71
N THR A 314 8.62 0.63 22.71
CA THR A 314 10.06 0.81 22.44
C THR A 314 10.56 -0.10 21.33
N PHE A 315 11.68 0.27 20.71
CA PHE A 315 12.43 -0.58 19.77
C PHE A 315 13.53 -1.39 20.48
N ASP A 316 13.28 -1.86 21.71
CA ASP A 316 14.27 -2.65 22.45
C ASP A 316 14.59 -3.96 21.73
N GLY A 317 15.87 -4.29 21.62
CA GLY A 317 16.34 -5.48 20.88
C GLY A 317 16.22 -5.33 19.35
N SER A 318 16.08 -4.11 18.85
CA SER A 318 16.03 -3.85 17.40
C SER A 318 17.41 -3.85 16.74
N SER A 319 17.38 -4.06 15.42
CA SER A 319 18.46 -3.69 14.49
C SER A 319 17.90 -2.73 13.44
N ASP A 320 18.72 -1.81 12.96
CA ASP A 320 18.30 -0.85 11.94
C ASP A 320 19.32 -0.66 10.81
N TYR A 321 18.79 -0.32 9.63
CA TYR A 321 19.57 0.08 8.48
C TYR A 321 19.04 1.40 7.94
N THR A 322 19.96 2.34 7.68
CA THR A 322 19.64 3.67 7.13
C THR A 322 20.37 3.85 5.81
N ALA A 323 19.67 4.38 4.80
CA ALA A 323 20.28 4.77 3.53
C ALA A 323 19.60 6.01 2.95
N THR A 324 20.35 6.73 2.12
CA THR A 324 19.86 7.88 1.36
C THR A 324 19.76 7.51 -0.11
N VAL A 325 18.58 7.72 -0.70
CA VAL A 325 18.26 7.41 -2.10
C VAL A 325 17.65 8.62 -2.78
N GLU A 326 17.65 8.62 -4.11
CA GLU A 326 16.91 9.60 -4.90
C GLU A 326 15.44 9.63 -4.48
N SER A 327 14.82 10.82 -4.50
CA SER A 327 13.40 10.91 -4.19
C SER A 327 12.53 10.16 -5.20
N GLY A 328 11.52 9.45 -4.68
CA GLY A 328 10.58 8.68 -5.47
C GLY A 328 9.27 8.50 -4.70
N ALA A 329 8.19 8.28 -5.45
CA ALA A 329 6.86 8.40 -4.88
C ALA A 329 6.44 7.20 -4.02
N THR A 330 6.86 6.00 -4.41
CA THR A 330 6.29 4.75 -3.88
C THR A 330 7.15 4.10 -2.80
N TRP A 331 6.51 3.73 -1.70
CA TRP A 331 7.14 3.06 -0.57
C TRP A 331 6.30 1.88 -0.08
N LEU A 332 6.90 0.73 0.18
CA LEU A 332 6.15 -0.46 0.60
C LEU A 332 6.99 -1.36 1.47
N LEU A 333 6.39 -1.90 2.53
CA LEU A 333 6.81 -3.15 3.17
C LEU A 333 5.68 -4.17 3.04
N ALA A 334 5.95 -5.30 2.38
CA ALA A 334 4.95 -6.34 2.19
C ALA A 334 5.54 -7.73 2.30
N TYR A 335 5.11 -8.48 3.32
CA TYR A 335 5.51 -9.88 3.49
C TYR A 335 4.53 -10.79 2.75
N ASP A 336 5.06 -11.68 1.91
CA ASP A 336 4.24 -12.58 1.09
C ASP A 336 4.11 -14.00 1.67
N GLY A 337 4.68 -14.23 2.85
CA GLY A 337 4.79 -15.56 3.47
C GLY A 337 6.11 -16.30 3.18
N ALA A 338 6.97 -15.76 2.32
CA ALA A 338 8.29 -16.29 1.98
C ALA A 338 9.38 -15.23 2.07
N VAL A 339 9.18 -14.07 1.41
CA VAL A 339 10.10 -12.94 1.46
C VAL A 339 9.39 -11.66 1.89
N LEU A 340 10.14 -10.74 2.49
CA LEU A 340 9.68 -9.40 2.78
C LEU A 340 10.11 -8.48 1.64
N TRP A 341 9.14 -7.98 0.87
CA TRP A 341 9.37 -6.98 -0.17
C TRP A 341 9.55 -5.60 0.44
N PHE A 342 10.50 -4.85 -0.12
CA PHE A 342 10.73 -3.47 0.21
C PHE A 342 10.82 -2.63 -1.07
N VAL A 343 9.92 -1.67 -1.22
CA VAL A 343 9.98 -0.67 -2.30
C VAL A 343 10.47 0.64 -1.72
N ALA A 344 11.53 1.19 -2.34
CA ALA A 344 12.19 2.41 -1.93
C ALA A 344 12.23 3.40 -3.10
N GLY A 345 11.18 4.20 -3.25
CA GLY A 345 11.00 5.10 -4.38
C GLY A 345 10.93 4.32 -5.69
N LYS A 346 12.07 4.21 -6.39
CA LYS A 346 12.20 3.61 -7.72
C LYS A 346 12.77 2.18 -7.70
N LEU A 347 13.24 1.74 -6.53
CA LEU A 347 13.98 0.49 -6.37
C LEU A 347 13.13 -0.54 -5.63
N VAL A 348 13.25 -1.80 -6.05
CA VAL A 348 12.61 -2.94 -5.41
C VAL A 348 13.66 -3.87 -4.83
N TYR A 349 13.50 -4.19 -3.55
CA TYR A 349 14.36 -5.10 -2.80
C TYR A 349 13.54 -6.26 -2.20
N THR A 350 14.23 -7.34 -1.89
CA THR A 350 13.80 -8.29 -0.85
C THR A 350 14.69 -8.16 0.38
N ILE A 351 14.11 -8.32 1.57
CA ILE A 351 14.81 -8.34 2.84
C ILE A 351 14.94 -9.80 3.31
N ASP A 352 16.17 -10.21 3.65
CA ASP A 352 16.42 -11.45 4.39
C ASP A 352 16.01 -11.27 5.86
N THR A 353 14.91 -11.91 6.24
CA THR A 353 14.31 -11.77 7.57
C THR A 353 15.02 -12.62 8.62
N ALA A 354 15.95 -13.50 8.23
CA ALA A 354 16.69 -14.37 9.14
C ALA A 354 17.90 -13.69 9.80
N VAL A 355 18.29 -12.50 9.32
CA VAL A 355 19.45 -11.75 9.81
C VAL A 355 19.04 -10.42 10.45
N ASP A 356 20.00 -9.75 11.09
CA ASP A 356 19.84 -8.37 11.56
C ASP A 356 19.79 -7.38 10.39
N MET A 357 19.03 -6.30 10.57
CA MET A 357 18.92 -5.27 9.55
C MET A 357 20.25 -4.61 9.30
N SER A 358 20.66 -4.66 8.04
CA SER A 358 21.93 -4.14 7.52
C SER A 358 21.83 -4.04 6.00
N SER A 359 22.80 -3.41 5.34
CA SER A 359 22.84 -3.38 3.87
C SER A 359 22.90 -4.78 3.25
N THR A 360 23.50 -5.75 3.94
CA THR A 360 23.61 -7.14 3.47
C THR A 360 22.29 -7.91 3.59
N ALA A 361 21.34 -7.44 4.41
CA ALA A 361 20.00 -8.01 4.47
C ALA A 361 19.17 -7.67 3.22
N LEU A 362 19.56 -6.64 2.45
CA LEU A 362 18.83 -6.20 1.26
C LEU A 362 19.41 -6.83 -0.01
N THR A 363 18.55 -7.40 -0.85
CA THR A 363 18.89 -7.83 -2.21
C THR A 363 18.09 -7.02 -3.22
N LEU A 364 18.78 -6.25 -4.07
CA LEU A 364 18.13 -5.50 -5.16
C LEU A 364 17.55 -6.49 -6.17
N ARG A 365 16.27 -6.33 -6.48
CA ARG A 365 15.54 -7.15 -7.45
C ARG A 365 15.24 -6.41 -8.73
N ALA A 366 14.86 -5.13 -8.64
CA ALA A 366 14.46 -4.39 -9.81
C ALA A 366 14.55 -2.86 -9.66
N ASN A 367 14.53 -2.14 -10.78
CA ASN A 367 14.68 -0.70 -10.87
C ASN A 367 13.75 -0.10 -11.94
N ALA A 368 12.92 0.87 -11.57
CA ALA A 368 11.99 1.55 -12.47
C ALA A 368 12.64 2.57 -13.41
N ASN A 369 13.84 3.08 -13.09
CA ASN A 369 14.59 3.95 -14.00
C ASN A 369 15.16 3.19 -15.21
N ASP A 370 15.35 1.88 -15.06
CA ASP A 370 15.95 1.04 -16.07
C ASP A 370 14.88 0.47 -17.01
N HIS A 371 14.96 0.87 -18.27
CA HIS A 371 14.14 0.39 -19.39
C HIS A 371 15.00 -0.35 -20.43
N SER A 372 16.28 -0.60 -20.10
CA SER A 372 17.17 -1.41 -20.92
C SER A 372 16.82 -2.89 -20.74
N SER A 373 17.28 -3.73 -21.67
CA SER A 373 17.07 -5.18 -21.62
C SER A 373 17.83 -5.90 -20.50
N ASP A 374 18.50 -5.17 -19.62
CA ASP A 374 19.21 -5.74 -18.48
C ASP A 374 18.20 -6.34 -17.49
N SER A 375 18.58 -7.43 -16.81
CA SER A 375 17.66 -8.35 -16.11
C SER A 375 16.87 -7.76 -14.94
N GLN A 376 17.01 -6.46 -14.64
CA GLN A 376 16.40 -5.79 -13.49
C GLN A 376 15.51 -4.58 -13.87
N GLY A 377 15.37 -4.26 -15.16
CA GLY A 377 14.58 -3.11 -15.60
C GLY A 377 13.07 -3.33 -15.51
N LEU A 378 12.36 -2.50 -14.70
CA LEU A 378 10.89 -2.48 -14.66
C LEU A 378 10.29 -1.54 -15.70
N GLY A 379 11.07 -0.59 -16.21
CA GLY A 379 10.65 0.38 -17.20
C GLY A 379 10.43 -0.26 -18.56
N ILE A 380 9.52 0.33 -19.34
CA ILE A 380 9.40 0.11 -20.78
C ILE A 380 9.73 1.41 -21.51
N SER A 381 9.97 1.35 -22.82
CA SER A 381 10.36 2.52 -23.63
C SER A 381 9.37 3.69 -23.55
N THR A 382 8.11 3.41 -23.23
CA THR A 382 7.04 4.41 -23.12
C THR A 382 6.68 4.78 -21.68
N ALA A 383 7.12 4.03 -20.66
CA ALA A 383 6.78 4.23 -19.24
C ALA A 383 7.95 3.77 -18.33
N TYR A 384 8.69 4.73 -17.77
CA TYR A 384 9.87 4.48 -16.93
C TYR A 384 10.19 5.69 -16.03
N GLY A 385 10.94 5.47 -14.96
CA GLY A 385 11.52 6.55 -14.15
C GLY A 385 10.84 6.78 -12.81
N GLN A 386 9.61 6.30 -12.62
CA GLN A 386 8.96 6.29 -11.31
C GLN A 386 8.14 5.00 -11.12
N LEU A 387 8.09 4.56 -9.87
CA LEU A 387 7.00 3.71 -9.40
C LEU A 387 5.90 4.62 -8.87
N ASN A 388 4.67 4.20 -9.09
CA ASN A 388 3.48 4.89 -8.61
C ASN A 388 2.66 4.02 -7.64
N THR A 389 2.67 2.72 -7.87
CA THR A 389 2.05 1.72 -7.01
C THR A 389 2.97 0.49 -6.92
N ALA A 390 2.83 -0.26 -5.84
CA ALA A 390 3.31 -1.63 -5.76
C ALA A 390 2.35 -2.45 -4.90
N SER A 391 2.14 -3.71 -5.27
CA SER A 391 1.37 -4.67 -4.50
C SER A 391 1.91 -6.07 -4.70
N VAL A 392 1.94 -6.86 -3.63
CA VAL A 392 2.32 -8.26 -3.69
C VAL A 392 1.18 -9.04 -4.34
N VAL A 393 1.47 -9.66 -5.48
CA VAL A 393 0.53 -10.49 -6.24
C VAL A 393 1.07 -11.92 -6.20
N ILE A 394 0.42 -12.83 -5.47
CA ILE A 394 0.97 -14.20 -5.32
C ILE A 394 0.34 -15.12 -6.37
N PRO A 395 0.99 -15.51 -7.47
CA PRO A 395 0.36 -16.36 -8.48
C PRO A 395 -0.12 -17.71 -7.89
N TYR A 396 -1.31 -18.14 -8.29
CA TYR A 396 -2.04 -19.29 -7.73
C TYR A 396 -1.29 -20.63 -7.82
N SER A 397 -0.41 -20.81 -8.80
CA SER A 397 0.33 -22.06 -8.91
C SER A 397 1.44 -22.10 -7.85
N ALA A 398 1.17 -22.71 -6.69
CA ALA A 398 2.19 -23.21 -5.75
C ALA A 398 1.59 -24.28 -4.82
N ALA A 399 1.80 -25.55 -5.15
CA ALA A 399 1.63 -26.64 -4.20
C ALA A 399 2.70 -26.51 -3.09
N ALA A 400 2.41 -25.77 -2.02
CA ALA A 400 3.23 -25.73 -0.81
C ALA A 400 2.40 -25.29 0.40
N GLY A 401 2.29 -26.18 1.39
CA GLY A 401 1.58 -25.99 2.66
C GLY A 401 2.29 -25.05 3.64
N VAL A 402 2.36 -23.77 3.30
CA VAL A 402 2.74 -22.72 4.26
C VAL A 402 1.48 -22.35 5.05
N SER A 403 1.53 -22.35 6.39
CA SER A 403 0.45 -21.83 7.22
C SER A 403 0.34 -20.31 7.00
N ARG A 404 -0.58 -19.91 6.14
CA ARG A 404 -0.73 -18.52 5.67
C ARG A 404 -1.56 -17.72 6.67
N SER A 405 -0.96 -17.23 7.76
CA SER A 405 -1.51 -16.08 8.49
C SER A 405 -1.11 -14.73 7.85
N ALA A 406 -0.14 -14.72 6.91
CA ALA A 406 0.27 -13.51 6.19
C ALA A 406 -0.51 -13.26 4.88
N VAL A 407 -1.36 -14.21 4.45
CA VAL A 407 -2.14 -14.12 3.19
C VAL A 407 -3.53 -14.78 3.33
N SER A 408 -4.08 -14.89 4.54
CA SER A 408 -5.42 -15.45 4.76
C SER A 408 -6.51 -14.41 4.53
N GLY A 409 -6.84 -14.14 3.27
CA GLY A 409 -8.11 -13.55 2.85
C GLY A 409 -8.13 -12.02 2.83
N GLY A 410 -8.01 -11.42 1.63
CA GLY A 410 -8.38 -10.02 1.44
C GLY A 410 -7.43 -8.97 2.02
N HIS A 411 -6.14 -9.23 2.18
CA HIS A 411 -5.20 -8.16 2.54
C HIS A 411 -4.54 -7.66 1.27
N THR A 412 -4.85 -6.43 0.87
CA THR A 412 -4.11 -5.76 -0.19
C THR A 412 -3.18 -4.74 0.42
N LYS A 413 -1.90 -5.08 0.49
CA LYS A 413 -0.88 -4.05 0.74
C LYS A 413 -0.68 -3.25 -0.52
N PHE A 414 -1.11 -2.00 -0.47
CA PHE A 414 -0.84 -0.97 -1.45
C PHE A 414 0.30 -0.10 -0.95
N ALA A 415 1.24 0.20 -1.84
CA ALA A 415 2.37 1.05 -1.52
C ALA A 415 1.94 2.47 -1.13
N LYS A 416 2.59 3.02 -0.12
CA LYS A 416 2.33 4.37 0.37
C LYS A 416 2.99 5.39 -0.54
N ILE A 417 2.25 6.43 -0.87
CA ILE A 417 2.70 7.49 -1.77
C ILE A 417 3.23 8.63 -0.92
N MET A 418 4.52 8.89 -1.03
CA MET A 418 5.06 10.21 -0.74
C MET A 418 5.16 11.01 -2.05
N LEU A 419 4.93 12.31 -2.03
CA LEU A 419 4.87 13.10 -3.25
C LEU A 419 6.30 13.43 -3.64
N PRO A 420 6.76 13.11 -4.85
CA PRO A 420 8.14 13.37 -5.23
C PRO A 420 8.39 14.88 -5.36
N ARG A 421 9.66 15.29 -5.38
CA ARG A 421 10.10 16.69 -5.37
C ARG A 421 9.36 17.55 -6.38
N GLU A 422 9.13 17.00 -7.56
CA GLU A 422 8.50 17.62 -8.72
C GLU A 422 7.07 18.04 -8.42
N ILE A 423 6.34 17.21 -7.68
CA ILE A 423 4.99 17.51 -7.23
C ILE A 423 5.02 18.52 -6.09
N LEU A 424 5.98 18.40 -5.18
CA LEU A 424 6.16 19.39 -4.11
C LEU A 424 6.50 20.79 -4.63
N LYS A 425 7.27 20.90 -5.72
CA LYS A 425 7.52 22.16 -6.44
C LYS A 425 6.22 22.77 -6.97
N LYS A 426 5.32 21.96 -7.56
CA LYS A 426 4.01 22.43 -8.03
C LYS A 426 3.15 22.98 -6.87
N PHE A 427 3.33 22.44 -5.67
CA PHE A 427 2.67 22.92 -4.46
C PHE A 427 3.43 24.04 -3.72
N GLY A 428 4.53 24.55 -4.28
CA GLY A 428 5.33 25.63 -3.69
C GLY A 428 6.09 25.23 -2.42
N LYS A 429 6.36 23.93 -2.23
CA LYS A 429 7.07 23.40 -1.05
C LYS A 429 8.56 23.12 -1.29
N ALA A 430 8.98 22.90 -2.53
CA ALA A 430 10.33 22.45 -2.92
C ALA A 430 10.97 23.29 -4.02
#